data_AF-E2XIV2-F1
#
_entry.id   AF-E2XIV2-F1
#
_cell.length_a   1.000
_cell.length_b   1.000
_cell.length_c   1.000
_cell.angle_alpha   90.00
_cell.angle_beta   90.00
_cell.angle_gamma   90.00
#
_symmetry.space_group_name_H-M   'P 1'
#
loop_
_entity.id
_entity.type
_entity.pdbx_description
1 polymer ?
#
loop_
_entity_poly.entity_id
_entity_poly.type
_entity_poly.pdbx_seq_one_letter_code
_entity_poly.pdbx_strand_id
1 'polypeptide(L)' 'MTYTTPATLDLVSLTAECKVTTKGFGSEEDRDWTINTLTLTLAENGFSARLSLE' A
#
# COMPACT_ATOMS: atom_id res chain seq x y z
N MET A 1 5.76 5.89 -5.99
CA MET A 1 6.16 4.46 -5.87
C MET A 1 4.91 3.58 -5.94
N THR A 2 4.97 2.36 -6.48
CA THR A 2 3.82 1.44 -6.51
C THR A 2 4.17 0.14 -5.82
N TYR A 3 3.34 -0.30 -4.87
CA TYR A 3 3.56 -1.51 -4.08
C TYR A 3 2.34 -2.43 -4.16
N THR A 4 2.59 -3.73 -4.37
CA THR A 4 1.55 -4.76 -4.42
C THR A 4 1.87 -5.82 -3.37
N THR A 5 0.86 -6.15 -2.57
CA THR A 5 1.00 -7.11 -1.47
C THR A 5 -0.32 -7.88 -1.29
N PRO A 6 -0.31 -9.08 -0.68
CA PRO A 6 -1.54 -9.69 -0.18
C PRO A 6 -2.31 -8.71 0.71
N ALA A 7 -3.61 -8.59 0.48
CA ALA A 7 -4.46 -7.72 1.27
C ALA A 7 -4.73 -8.38 2.64
N THR A 8 -3.93 -8.02 3.63
CA THR A 8 -4.19 -8.36 5.04
C THR A 8 -5.32 -7.49 5.60
N LEU A 9 -5.94 -7.92 6.70
CA LEU A 9 -7.06 -7.20 7.33
C LEU A 9 -6.70 -5.74 7.66
N ASP A 10 -5.48 -5.49 8.14
CA ASP A 10 -4.98 -4.14 8.45
C ASP A 10 -4.93 -3.20 7.22
N LEU A 11 -4.82 -3.76 6.02
CA LEU A 11 -4.80 -3.00 4.77
C LEU A 11 -6.21 -2.67 4.26
N VAL A 12 -7.25 -3.36 4.75
CA VAL A 12 -8.64 -3.14 4.32
C VAL A 12 -9.21 -1.84 4.86
N SER A 13 -8.75 -1.37 6.02
CA SER A 13 -9.15 -0.08 6.59
C SER A 13 -8.44 1.12 5.95
N LEU A 14 -7.45 0.90 5.09
CA LEU A 14 -6.75 2.00 4.42
C LEU A 14 -7.65 2.65 3.39
N THR A 15 -7.54 3.98 3.26
CA THR A 15 -8.20 4.77 2.23
C THR A 15 -7.15 5.54 1.41
N ALA A 16 -7.60 6.18 0.34
CA ALA A 16 -6.83 7.29 -0.20
C ALA A 16 -6.54 8.31 0.91
N GLU A 17 -5.40 9.00 0.82
CA GLU A 17 -4.90 10.00 1.79
C GLU A 17 -4.37 9.45 3.12
N CYS A 18 -4.43 8.13 3.35
CA CYS A 18 -3.73 7.54 4.49
C CYS A 18 -2.20 7.67 4.32
N LYS A 19 -1.50 7.90 5.44
CA LYS A 19 -0.04 7.95 5.48
C LYS A 19 0.54 6.54 5.65
N VAL A 20 1.57 6.23 4.87
CA VAL A 20 2.33 4.98 4.94
C VAL A 20 3.78 5.32 5.18
N THR A 21 4.37 4.78 6.25
CA THR A 21 5.80 4.89 6.50
C THR A 21 6.49 3.62 6.03
N THR A 22 7.39 3.74 5.07
CA THR A 22 8.28 2.66 4.64
C THR A 22 9.53 2.64 5.51
N LYS A 23 10.03 1.45 5.82
CA LYS A 23 11.29 1.23 6.57
C LYS A 23 12.03 0.03 5.99
N GLY A 24 13.35 0.13 5.86
CA GLY A 24 14.20 -0.95 5.36
C GLY A 24 14.41 -0.96 3.85
N PHE A 25 13.95 0.06 3.14
CA PHE A 25 14.15 0.26 1.69
C PHE A 25 15.32 1.21 1.38
N GLY A 26 15.88 1.89 2.39
CA GLY A 26 17.02 2.81 2.24
C GLY A 26 16.63 4.26 2.48
N SER A 27 17.61 5.14 2.69
CA SER A 27 17.42 6.50 3.20
C SER A 27 16.47 7.39 2.39
N GLU A 28 16.39 7.19 1.08
CA GLU A 28 15.51 7.96 0.18
C GLU A 28 14.07 7.44 0.20
N GLU A 29 13.91 6.11 0.28
CA GLU A 29 12.62 5.45 0.21
C GLU A 29 11.98 5.30 1.58
N ASP A 30 12.74 5.31 2.68
CA ASP A 30 12.29 5.19 4.07
C ASP A 30 11.76 6.53 4.60
N ARG A 31 10.57 6.89 4.15
CA ARG A 31 9.89 8.14 4.48
C ARG A 31 8.39 7.93 4.64
N ASP A 32 7.70 9.00 5.00
CA ASP A 32 6.24 9.04 4.97
C ASP A 32 5.74 9.32 3.55
N TRP A 33 4.82 8.49 3.10
CA TRP A 33 4.16 8.58 1.81
C TRP A 33 2.68 8.80 1.99
N THR A 34 2.05 9.47 1.04
CA THR A 34 0.59 9.56 0.98
C THR A 34 0.06 8.57 -0.04
N ILE A 35 -0.97 7.80 0.32
CA ILE A 35 -1.65 6.93 -0.63
C ILE A 35 -2.46 7.80 -1.58
N ASN A 36 -2.00 7.90 -2.82
CA ASN A 36 -2.75 8.55 -3.90
C ASN A 36 -3.92 7.67 -4.34
N THR A 37 -3.64 6.39 -4.60
CA THR A 37 -4.63 5.43 -5.09
C THR A 37 -4.46 4.10 -4.37
N LEU A 38 -5.58 3.52 -3.93
CA LEU A 38 -5.65 2.17 -3.38
C LEU A 38 -6.59 1.32 -4.25
N THR A 39 -6.09 0.18 -4.73
CA THR A 39 -6.91 -0.82 -5.42
C THR A 39 -6.88 -2.12 -4.64
N LEU A 40 -8.05 -2.61 -4.26
CA LEU A 40 -8.25 -3.93 -3.65
C LEU A 40 -8.86 -4.86 -4.69
N THR A 41 -8.28 -6.04 -4.88
CA THR A 41 -8.73 -7.01 -5.89
C THR A 41 -8.85 -8.39 -5.28
N LEU A 42 -10.07 -8.95 -5.32
CA LEU A 42 -10.37 -10.32 -4.91
C LEU A 42 -10.53 -11.19 -6.16
N ALA A 43 -9.69 -12.20 -6.30
CA ALA A 43 -9.71 -13.15 -7.41
C ALA A 43 -9.44 -14.58 -6.90
N GLU A 44 -9.47 -15.58 -7.79
CA GLU A 44 -9.27 -16.99 -7.42
C GLU A 44 -7.89 -17.26 -6.77
N ASN A 45 -6.89 -16.43 -7.07
CA ASN A 45 -5.56 -16.49 -6.47
C ASN A 45 -5.47 -15.77 -5.11
N GLY A 46 -6.57 -15.22 -4.59
CA GLY A 46 -6.67 -14.58 -3.29
C GLY A 46 -7.00 -13.09 -3.35
N PHE A 47 -6.72 -12.41 -2.24
CA PHE A 47 -7.03 -11.00 -2.06
C PHE A 47 -5.74 -10.17 -2.08
N SER A 48 -5.69 -9.15 -2.92
CA SER A 48 -4.50 -8.33 -3.17
C SER A 48 -4.79 -6.85 -3.00
N ALA A 49 -3.81 -6.12 -2.47
CA ALA A 49 -3.83 -4.68 -2.33
C ALA A 49 -2.70 -4.07 -3.16
N ARG A 50 -3.05 -3.07 -3.96
CA ARG A 50 -2.11 -2.27 -4.74
C ARG A 50 -2.20 -0.82 -4.29
N LEU A 51 -1.06 -0.30 -3.83
CA LEU A 51 -0.92 1.06 -3.32
C LEU A 51 -0.05 1.87 -4.28
N SER A 52 -0.56 3.03 -4.70
CA SER A 52 0.21 4.05 -5.39
C SER A 52 0.52 5.16 -4.40
N LEU A 53 1.81 5.41 -4.18
CA LEU A 53 2.34 6.32 -3.18
C LEU A 53 2.99 7.55 -3.85
N GLU A 54 2.72 8.74 -3.29
CA GLU A 54 3.35 10.02 -3.66
C GLU A 54 4.15 10.65 -2.49
#